data_AF-A0A8H6X0C5-F1
#
_entry.id   AF-A0A8H6X0C5-F1
#
_cell.length_a   1.000
_cell.length_b   1.000
_cell.length_c   1.000
_cell.angle_alpha   90.00
_cell.angle_beta   90.00
_cell.angle_gamma   90.00
#
_symmetry.space_group_name_H-M   'P 1'
#
loop_
_entity.id
_entity.type
_entity.pdbx_description
1 polymer ?
#
loop_
_entity_poly.entity_id
_entity_poly.type
_entity_poly.pdbx_seq_one_letter_code
_entity_poly.pdbx_strand_id
1 'polypeptide(L)'
;MAFQAVSNYLGLHDHSTPDPETQPIAFLRIYLSSLPPNLLPCFSSITTPKDRAVLPIIRNRRFKYVQSNPPQLQFAAAITQWPLLYDGPRTRDRNNGVDEKRWAEQEFLGGSSSTKHVGKLGDLLSEYEDEREAERFRAIRRQKAEDNFVPEEESDDETPDEPATEAEAKAVFTRAIRERFISGLLEGANYDVDWDDKWDEDEDREAEERWFDEDDEDA
;
A
#
# COMPACT_ATOMS: atom_id res chain seq x y z
N MET A 1 -8.57 -21.15 -19.79
CA MET A 1 -8.56 -20.31 -21.01
C MET A 1 -7.45 -19.25 -20.98
N ALA A 2 -7.31 -18.48 -19.90
CA ALA A 2 -6.27 -17.44 -19.82
C ALA A 2 -4.84 -17.99 -19.97
N PHE A 3 -4.50 -19.08 -19.28
CA PHE A 3 -3.16 -19.69 -19.38
C PHE A 3 -2.88 -20.36 -20.73
N GLN A 4 -3.92 -20.81 -21.44
CA GLN A 4 -3.75 -21.26 -22.83
C GLN A 4 -3.28 -20.12 -23.74
N ALA A 5 -3.80 -18.89 -23.54
CA ALA A 5 -3.36 -17.72 -24.30
C ALA A 5 -1.89 -17.37 -24.00
N VAL A 6 -1.46 -17.52 -22.73
CA VAL A 6 -0.07 -17.37 -22.30
C VAL A 6 0.83 -18.39 -23.01
N SER A 7 0.46 -19.68 -22.97
CA SER A 7 1.23 -20.75 -23.63
C SER A 7 1.29 -20.56 -25.14
N ASN A 8 0.16 -20.21 -25.77
CA ASN A 8 0.10 -19.96 -27.20
C ASN A 8 0.97 -18.78 -27.62
N TYR A 9 0.98 -17.68 -26.84
CA TYR A 9 1.81 -16.51 -27.11
C TYR A 9 3.29 -16.84 -27.06
N LEU A 10 3.72 -17.62 -26.06
CA LEU A 10 5.10 -18.06 -25.91
C LEU A 10 5.48 -19.23 -26.83
N GLY A 11 4.53 -19.77 -27.61
CA GLY A 11 4.73 -20.93 -28.46
C GLY A 11 5.04 -22.22 -27.69
N LEU A 12 4.63 -22.29 -26.41
CA LEU A 12 4.88 -23.44 -25.55
C LEU A 12 3.90 -24.58 -25.86
N HIS A 13 4.39 -25.81 -25.76
CA HIS A 13 3.59 -27.03 -25.91
C HIS A 13 2.89 -27.38 -24.59
N ASP A 14 1.82 -28.19 -24.64
CA ASP A 14 0.96 -28.57 -23.49
C ASP A 14 1.69 -29.26 -22.31
N HIS A 15 2.98 -29.54 -22.43
CA HIS A 15 3.82 -30.18 -21.40
C HIS A 15 5.07 -29.37 -21.04
N SER A 16 5.09 -28.05 -21.29
CA SER A 16 6.23 -27.22 -20.90
C SER A 16 6.38 -27.18 -19.38
N THR A 17 7.60 -27.38 -18.89
CA THR A 17 7.95 -27.17 -17.48
C THR A 17 8.85 -25.95 -17.35
N PRO A 18 8.55 -25.00 -16.45
CA PRO A 18 7.42 -24.95 -15.52
C PRO A 18 6.07 -24.73 -16.22
N ASP A 19 4.98 -25.14 -15.57
CA ASP A 19 3.61 -24.94 -16.04
C ASP A 19 3.03 -23.67 -15.37
N PRO A 20 2.42 -22.75 -16.15
CA PRO A 20 1.88 -21.50 -15.62
C PRO A 20 0.74 -21.68 -14.59
N GLU A 21 -0.01 -22.78 -14.61
CA GLU A 21 -1.10 -23.03 -13.67
C GLU A 21 -0.61 -23.66 -12.36
N THR A 22 0.27 -24.66 -12.46
CA THR A 22 0.72 -25.43 -11.29
C THR A 22 2.00 -24.89 -10.66
N GLN A 23 2.84 -24.19 -11.44
CA GLN A 23 4.11 -23.59 -10.99
C GLN A 23 4.25 -22.13 -11.44
N PRO A 24 3.28 -21.25 -11.13
CA PRO A 24 3.23 -19.89 -11.65
C PRO A 24 4.47 -19.05 -11.32
N ILE A 25 5.02 -19.16 -10.11
CA ILE A 25 6.20 -18.38 -9.72
C ILE A 25 7.46 -18.83 -10.47
N ALA A 26 7.65 -20.14 -10.64
CA ALA A 26 8.76 -20.66 -11.44
C ALA A 26 8.63 -20.27 -12.91
N PHE A 27 7.41 -20.29 -13.43
CA PHE A 27 7.08 -19.85 -14.79
C PHE A 27 7.38 -18.37 -15.00
N LEU A 28 6.82 -17.51 -14.14
CA LEU A 28 7.05 -16.06 -14.21
C LEU A 28 8.53 -15.72 -14.05
N ARG A 29 9.28 -16.44 -13.21
CA ARG A 29 10.74 -16.21 -13.10
C ARG A 29 11.47 -16.32 -14.45
N ILE A 30 10.98 -17.14 -15.37
CA ILE A 30 11.59 -17.35 -16.69
C ILE A 30 10.99 -16.39 -17.72
N TYR A 31 9.66 -16.25 -17.74
CA TYR A 31 8.94 -15.63 -18.86
C TYR A 31 8.33 -14.26 -18.56
N LEU A 32 8.44 -13.71 -17.35
CA LEU A 32 7.77 -12.46 -16.97
C LEU A 32 8.12 -11.30 -17.91
N SER A 33 9.38 -11.13 -18.29
CA SER A 33 9.83 -10.07 -19.20
C SER A 33 9.45 -10.30 -20.67
N SER A 34 9.12 -11.54 -21.04
CA SER A 34 8.72 -11.89 -22.40
C SER A 34 7.21 -11.76 -22.62
N LEU A 35 6.44 -11.67 -21.54
CA LEU A 35 4.98 -11.65 -21.59
C LEU A 35 4.45 -10.20 -21.68
N PRO A 36 3.43 -9.97 -22.51
CA PRO A 36 2.81 -8.66 -22.60
C PRO A 36 1.97 -8.37 -21.34
N PRO A 37 1.87 -7.09 -20.91
CA PRO A 37 1.20 -6.71 -19.66
C PRO A 37 -0.26 -7.16 -19.55
N ASN A 38 -0.98 -7.28 -20.66
CA ASN A 38 -2.39 -7.70 -20.67
C ASN A 38 -2.59 -9.18 -20.31
N LEU A 39 -1.56 -10.02 -20.42
CA LEU A 39 -1.64 -11.45 -20.07
C LEU A 39 -1.20 -11.72 -18.64
N LEU A 40 -0.45 -10.80 -18.01
CA LEU A 40 0.07 -10.98 -16.66
C LEU A 40 -0.99 -10.97 -15.53
N PRO A 41 -2.08 -10.17 -15.59
CA PRO A 41 -3.08 -10.12 -14.54
C PRO A 41 -3.77 -11.45 -14.23
N CYS A 42 -3.78 -12.42 -15.15
CA CYS A 42 -4.40 -13.73 -14.86
C CYS A 42 -3.69 -14.48 -13.72
N PHE A 43 -2.39 -14.25 -13.52
CA PHE A 43 -1.62 -14.84 -12.44
C PHE A 43 -2.06 -14.36 -11.05
N SER A 44 -2.70 -13.19 -10.94
CA SER A 44 -3.26 -12.70 -9.67
C SER A 44 -4.32 -13.63 -9.08
N SER A 45 -4.96 -14.47 -9.90
CA SER A 45 -6.00 -15.41 -9.43
C SER A 45 -5.44 -16.65 -8.73
N ILE A 46 -4.17 -16.97 -8.96
CA ILE A 46 -3.51 -18.19 -8.47
C ILE A 46 -2.24 -17.91 -7.65
N THR A 47 -1.83 -16.64 -7.53
CA THR A 47 -0.66 -16.23 -6.73
C THR A 47 -1.03 -15.10 -5.77
N THR A 48 -0.42 -15.11 -4.59
CA THR A 48 -0.57 -13.99 -3.65
C THR A 48 0.44 -12.88 -3.97
N PRO A 49 0.18 -11.62 -3.54
CA PRO A 49 1.19 -10.55 -3.62
C PRO A 49 2.51 -10.93 -2.93
N LYS A 50 2.46 -11.72 -1.85
CA LYS A 50 3.63 -12.22 -1.14
C LYS A 50 4.45 -13.18 -2.00
N ASP A 51 3.81 -14.12 -2.68
CA ASP A 51 4.50 -15.07 -3.58
C ASP A 51 5.17 -14.34 -4.75
N ARG A 52 4.47 -13.35 -5.31
CA ARG A 52 4.97 -12.49 -6.40
C ARG A 52 6.17 -11.66 -5.98
N ALA A 53 6.26 -11.26 -4.71
CA ALA A 53 7.38 -10.47 -4.17
C ALA A 53 8.74 -11.21 -4.22
N VAL A 54 8.72 -12.53 -4.40
CA VAL A 54 9.93 -13.35 -4.61
C VAL A 54 10.58 -13.07 -5.97
N LEU A 55 9.83 -12.52 -6.93
CA LEU A 55 10.34 -12.16 -8.25
C LEU A 55 11.02 -10.77 -8.18
N PRO A 56 12.33 -10.67 -8.48
CA PRO A 56 13.07 -9.41 -8.37
C PRO A 56 12.45 -8.28 -9.19
N ILE A 57 12.00 -8.57 -10.43
CA ILE A 57 11.34 -7.60 -11.31
C ILE A 57 10.11 -7.00 -10.60
N ILE A 58 9.21 -7.83 -10.06
CA ILE A 58 8.02 -7.36 -9.35
C ILE A 58 8.39 -6.54 -8.11
N ARG A 59 9.38 -7.01 -7.34
CA ARG A 59 9.85 -6.27 -6.15
C ARG A 59 10.40 -4.90 -6.53
N ASN A 60 11.15 -4.80 -7.62
CA ASN A 60 11.69 -3.53 -8.13
C ASN A 60 10.58 -2.61 -8.64
N ARG A 61 9.58 -3.13 -9.37
CA ARG A 61 8.40 -2.36 -9.78
C ARG A 61 7.69 -1.73 -8.59
N ARG A 62 7.44 -2.52 -7.54
CA ARG A 62 6.84 -2.03 -6.28
C ARG A 62 7.70 -1.00 -5.57
N PHE A 63 9.01 -1.21 -5.55
CA PHE A 63 9.96 -0.27 -4.95
C PHE A 63 9.92 1.10 -5.65
N LYS A 64 10.00 1.12 -6.99
CA LYS A 64 9.87 2.35 -7.79
C LYS A 64 8.50 3.01 -7.61
N TYR A 65 7.42 2.24 -7.59
CA TYR A 65 6.08 2.75 -7.29
C TYR A 65 6.00 3.39 -5.90
N VAL A 66 6.63 2.79 -4.89
CA VAL A 66 6.69 3.39 -3.55
C VAL A 66 7.51 4.69 -3.55
N GLN A 67 8.61 4.75 -4.31
CA GLN A 67 9.44 5.95 -4.44
C GLN A 67 8.70 7.10 -5.13
N SER A 68 7.75 6.82 -6.04
CA SER A 68 6.89 7.84 -6.64
C SER A 68 5.88 8.45 -5.65
N ASN A 69 5.92 8.04 -4.38
CA ASN A 69 5.12 8.56 -3.26
C ASN A 69 3.59 8.61 -3.52
N PRO A 70 2.98 7.46 -3.86
CA PRO A 70 1.58 7.39 -4.27
C PRO A 70 0.64 7.78 -3.12
N PRO A 71 -0.47 8.47 -3.40
CA PRO A 71 -1.33 9.05 -2.37
C PRO A 71 -1.92 8.01 -1.43
N GLN A 72 -2.15 6.77 -1.89
CA GLN A 72 -2.72 5.70 -1.06
C GLN A 72 -1.75 5.22 0.03
N LEU A 73 -0.43 5.37 -0.16
CA LEU A 73 0.59 4.98 0.82
C LEU A 73 1.04 6.14 1.71
N GLN A 74 0.51 7.34 1.50
CA GLN A 74 0.78 8.49 2.36
C GLN A 74 -0.01 8.38 3.66
N PHE A 75 0.51 9.00 4.73
CA PHE A 75 -0.04 8.88 6.08
C PHE A 75 -1.55 9.08 6.15
N ALA A 76 -2.07 10.17 5.55
CA ALA A 76 -3.48 10.54 5.62
C ALA A 76 -4.41 9.46 5.03
N ALA A 77 -4.02 8.81 3.93
CA ALA A 77 -4.82 7.71 3.36
C ALA A 77 -4.56 6.40 4.12
N ALA A 78 -3.29 6.09 4.38
CA ALA A 78 -2.86 4.83 4.96
C ALA A 78 -3.39 4.62 6.39
N ILE A 79 -3.53 5.67 7.20
CA ILE A 79 -4.05 5.56 8.57
C ILE A 79 -5.52 5.10 8.59
N THR A 80 -6.29 5.48 7.58
CA THR A 80 -7.70 5.07 7.46
C THR A 80 -7.83 3.62 6.98
N GLN A 81 -6.93 3.17 6.09
CA GLN A 81 -6.97 1.83 5.51
C GLN A 81 -6.31 0.78 6.41
N TRP A 82 -5.21 1.13 7.08
CA TRP A 82 -4.44 0.25 7.96
C TRP A 82 -4.24 0.83 9.36
N PRO A 83 -5.33 1.20 10.05
CA PRO A 83 -5.27 1.82 11.37
C PRO A 83 -4.53 0.99 12.42
N LEU A 84 -4.53 -0.33 12.26
CA LEU A 84 -3.93 -1.29 13.16
C LEU A 84 -2.40 -1.36 13.08
N LEU A 85 -1.78 -0.72 12.08
CA LEU A 85 -0.33 -0.68 11.93
C LEU A 85 0.29 0.57 12.55
N TYR A 86 -0.54 1.50 13.04
CA TYR A 86 -0.09 2.74 13.66
C TYR A 86 -0.07 2.62 15.18
N ASP A 87 1.13 2.66 15.76
CA ASP A 87 1.38 2.56 17.19
C ASP A 87 1.61 3.92 17.88
N GLY A 88 1.48 5.02 17.13
CA GLY A 88 1.71 6.36 17.66
C GLY A 88 0.63 6.86 18.62
N PRO A 89 0.90 8.00 19.29
CA PRO A 89 -0.12 8.70 20.06
C PRO A 89 -1.35 8.89 19.17
N ARG A 90 -2.52 8.49 19.67
CA ARG A 90 -3.77 8.68 18.97
C ARG A 90 -4.06 10.17 18.90
N THR A 91 -3.55 10.82 17.87
CA THR A 91 -4.19 12.01 17.38
C THR A 91 -5.58 11.58 16.99
N ARG A 92 -6.59 11.98 17.77
CA ARG A 92 -7.92 12.24 17.20
C ARG A 92 -7.61 13.04 15.96
N ASP A 93 -7.81 12.47 14.79
CA ASP A 93 -7.35 13.07 13.54
C ASP A 93 -8.27 14.27 13.32
N ARG A 94 -7.89 15.37 13.97
CA ARG A 94 -8.68 16.60 14.12
C ARG A 94 -9.03 17.17 12.75
N ASN A 95 -8.31 16.73 11.72
CA ASN A 95 -8.49 17.11 10.33
C ASN A 95 -9.83 16.64 9.76
N ASN A 96 -10.32 15.44 10.07
CA ASN A 96 -11.61 14.99 9.52
C ASN A 96 -12.78 15.77 10.13
N GLY A 97 -12.74 16.00 11.44
CA GLY A 97 -13.70 16.90 12.08
C GLY A 97 -13.57 18.35 11.61
N VAL A 98 -12.36 18.84 11.34
CA VAL A 98 -12.11 20.18 10.77
C VAL A 98 -12.63 20.29 9.34
N ASP A 99 -12.47 19.26 8.51
CA ASP A 99 -12.96 19.23 7.14
C ASP A 99 -14.49 19.16 7.11
N GLU A 100 -15.11 18.38 8.00
CA GLU A 100 -16.58 18.30 8.11
C GLU A 100 -17.17 19.60 8.68
N LYS A 101 -16.51 20.21 9.66
CA LYS A 101 -16.83 21.56 10.14
C LYS A 101 -16.69 22.59 9.03
N ARG A 102 -15.61 22.52 8.25
CA ARG A 102 -15.36 23.43 7.13
C ARG A 102 -16.42 23.27 6.05
N TRP A 103 -16.79 22.04 5.70
CA TRP A 103 -17.89 21.75 4.79
C TRP A 103 -19.21 22.35 5.31
N ALA A 104 -19.51 22.16 6.60
CA ALA A 104 -20.69 22.73 7.22
C ALA A 104 -20.69 24.27 7.19
N GLU A 105 -19.54 24.90 7.38
CA GLU A 105 -19.44 26.36 7.39
C GLU A 105 -19.42 27.00 6.00
N GLN A 106 -18.86 26.32 4.99
CA GLN A 106 -18.58 26.89 3.67
C GLN A 106 -19.53 26.41 2.57
N GLU A 107 -20.00 25.17 2.63
CA GLU A 107 -20.76 24.53 1.54
C GLU A 107 -22.23 24.29 1.92
N PHE A 108 -22.51 24.01 3.19
CA PHE A 108 -23.88 23.79 3.65
C PHE A 108 -24.75 25.03 3.46
N LEU A 109 -25.89 24.87 2.78
CA LEU A 109 -26.82 25.94 2.42
C LEU A 109 -26.15 27.12 1.67
N GLY A 110 -25.16 26.82 0.81
CA GLY A 110 -24.53 27.80 -0.07
C GLY A 110 -23.63 28.81 0.65
N GLY A 111 -23.04 28.43 1.79
CA GLY A 111 -22.06 29.25 2.49
C GLY A 111 -22.66 30.42 3.29
N SER A 112 -23.94 30.33 3.65
CA SER A 112 -24.62 31.30 4.53
C SER A 112 -24.14 31.18 5.99
N SER A 113 -22.85 31.39 6.18
CA SER A 113 -22.10 31.36 7.46
C SER A 113 -22.57 32.39 8.49
N SER A 114 -23.51 33.27 8.12
CA SER A 114 -24.02 34.33 9.00
C SER A 114 -25.06 33.86 10.02
N THR A 115 -25.50 32.61 9.98
CA THR A 115 -26.43 32.07 10.98
C THR A 115 -25.65 31.29 12.03
N LYS A 116 -25.68 31.76 13.29
CA LYS A 116 -25.01 31.12 14.46
C LYS A 116 -25.29 29.62 14.62
N HIS A 117 -26.31 29.10 13.94
CA HIS A 117 -26.69 27.68 13.93
C HIS A 117 -25.75 26.82 13.06
N VAL A 118 -25.15 27.38 12.00
CA VAL A 118 -24.25 26.65 11.10
C VAL A 118 -22.91 26.34 11.77
N GLY A 119 -22.35 27.28 12.54
CA GLY A 119 -21.14 27.03 13.32
C GLY A 119 -21.33 25.94 14.39
N LYS A 120 -22.46 25.97 15.11
CA LYS A 120 -22.82 24.90 16.08
C LYS A 120 -23.03 23.54 15.41
N LEU A 121 -23.56 23.53 14.19
CA LEU A 121 -23.70 22.31 13.41
C LEU A 121 -22.34 21.77 12.99
N GLY A 122 -21.42 22.62 12.53
CA GLY A 122 -20.06 22.23 12.18
C GLY A 122 -19.28 21.68 13.39
N ASP A 123 -19.40 22.32 14.56
CA ASP A 123 -18.83 21.81 15.81
C ASP A 123 -19.40 20.42 16.16
N LEU A 124 -20.72 20.27 16.09
CA LEU A 124 -21.40 19.00 16.39
C LEU A 124 -21.00 17.89 15.41
N LEU A 125 -20.93 18.19 14.11
CA LEU A 125 -20.51 17.23 13.09
C LEU A 125 -19.06 16.78 13.31
N SER A 126 -18.16 17.72 13.57
CA SER A 126 -16.78 17.42 13.95
C SER A 126 -16.69 16.45 15.13
N GLU A 127 -17.48 16.65 16.18
CA GLU A 127 -17.50 15.75 17.34
C GLU A 127 -18.08 14.36 16.99
N TYR A 128 -19.11 14.31 16.14
CA TYR A 128 -19.69 13.05 15.69
C TYR A 128 -18.76 12.24 14.80
N GLU A 129 -17.96 12.86 13.94
CA GLU A 129 -16.99 12.14 13.12
C GLU A 129 -15.86 11.57 13.98
N ASP A 130 -15.35 12.36 14.94
CA ASP A 130 -14.39 11.88 15.94
C ASP A 130 -14.92 10.65 16.70
N GLU A 131 -16.21 10.66 17.09
CA GLU A 131 -16.87 9.52 17.75
C GLU A 131 -17.05 8.32 16.81
N ARG A 132 -17.42 8.57 15.56
CA ARG A 132 -17.62 7.53 14.53
C ARG A 132 -16.33 6.81 14.21
N GLU A 133 -15.23 7.54 14.07
CA GLU A 133 -13.91 6.95 13.91
C GLU A 133 -13.52 6.15 15.14
N ALA A 134 -13.63 6.73 16.33
CA ALA A 134 -13.28 6.04 17.57
C ALA A 134 -14.00 4.69 17.72
N GLU A 135 -15.29 4.61 17.33
CA GLU A 135 -16.05 3.37 17.36
C GLU A 135 -15.61 2.36 16.29
N ARG A 136 -15.30 2.81 15.06
CA ARG A 136 -14.71 1.93 14.02
C ARG A 136 -13.43 1.28 14.51
N PHE A 137 -12.53 2.06 15.11
CA PHE A 137 -11.28 1.55 15.66
C PHE A 137 -11.52 0.54 16.80
N ARG A 138 -12.49 0.78 17.68
CA ARG A 138 -12.87 -0.19 18.73
C ARG A 138 -13.43 -1.47 18.15
N ALA A 139 -14.25 -1.41 17.10
CA ALA A 139 -14.78 -2.58 16.42
C ALA A 139 -13.66 -3.41 15.78
N ILE A 140 -12.75 -2.77 15.05
CA ILE A 140 -11.61 -3.44 14.39
C ILE A 140 -10.70 -4.11 15.43
N ARG A 141 -10.44 -3.48 16.58
CA ARG A 141 -9.65 -4.10 17.66
C ARG A 141 -10.35 -5.29 18.30
N ARG A 142 -11.67 -5.21 18.53
CA ARG A 142 -12.44 -6.35 19.04
C ARG A 142 -12.37 -7.53 18.09
N GLN A 143 -12.58 -7.29 16.79
CA GLN A 143 -12.46 -8.30 15.76
C GLN A 143 -11.07 -8.94 15.72
N LYS A 144 -10.00 -8.13 15.76
CA LYS A 144 -8.63 -8.68 15.78
C LYS A 144 -8.31 -9.44 17.06
N ALA A 145 -8.82 -9.02 18.22
CA ALA A 145 -8.67 -9.76 19.47
C ALA A 145 -9.41 -11.11 19.44
N GLU A 146 -10.55 -11.17 18.74
CA GLU A 146 -11.28 -12.42 18.49
C GLU A 146 -10.54 -13.33 17.50
N ASP A 147 -9.94 -12.78 16.44
CA ASP A 147 -9.21 -13.54 15.41
C ASP A 147 -7.81 -14.02 15.88
N ASN A 148 -7.14 -13.26 16.77
CA ASN A 148 -5.82 -13.58 17.33
C ASN A 148 -5.89 -14.18 18.75
N PHE A 149 -6.96 -14.89 19.12
CA PHE A 149 -7.00 -15.61 20.40
C PHE A 149 -5.95 -16.74 20.41
N VAL A 150 -4.73 -16.39 20.81
CA VAL A 150 -3.64 -17.31 21.17
C VAL A 150 -3.71 -17.46 22.69
N PRO A 151 -3.99 -18.66 23.23
CA PRO A 151 -3.87 -18.92 24.66
C PRO A 151 -2.45 -18.56 25.11
N GLU A 152 -2.36 -17.68 26.12
CA GLU A 152 -1.14 -17.07 26.64
C GLU A 152 -0.01 -18.09 26.89
N GLU A 153 1.13 -17.94 26.20
CA GLU A 153 2.44 -18.22 26.76
C GLU A 153 3.18 -16.89 26.88
N GLU A 154 3.53 -16.53 28.11
CA GLU A 154 4.20 -15.29 28.51
C GLU A 154 5.54 -15.12 27.75
N SER A 155 5.61 -14.12 26.87
CA SER A 155 6.86 -13.54 26.40
C SER A 155 6.92 -12.10 26.89
N ASP A 156 7.35 -11.95 28.14
CA ASP A 156 7.67 -10.68 28.79
C ASP A 156 8.99 -10.13 28.21
N ASP A 157 8.88 -9.33 27.14
CA ASP A 157 9.92 -8.39 26.75
C ASP A 157 9.30 -7.19 26.01
N GLU A 158 8.31 -6.54 26.65
CA GLU A 158 7.88 -5.19 26.26
C GLU A 158 8.71 -4.18 27.05
N THR A 159 9.90 -3.87 26.55
CA THR A 159 10.59 -2.64 26.94
C THR A 159 9.68 -1.46 26.56
N PRO A 160 9.31 -0.58 27.50
CA PRO A 160 8.52 0.60 27.18
C PRO A 160 9.43 1.57 26.43
N ASP A 161 9.42 1.50 25.11
CA ASP A 161 10.03 2.51 24.26
C ASP A 161 9.45 3.87 24.67
N GLU A 162 10.35 4.85 24.86
CA GLU A 162 9.99 6.23 25.13
C GLU A 162 8.89 6.69 24.15
N PRO A 163 7.93 7.52 24.56
CA PRO A 163 6.82 7.90 23.70
C PRO A 163 7.38 8.59 22.46
N ALA A 164 7.44 7.86 21.34
CA ALA A 164 7.87 8.37 20.06
C ALA A 164 7.10 9.66 19.79
N THR A 165 7.82 10.71 19.39
CA THR A 165 7.16 11.96 19.00
C THR A 165 6.17 11.66 17.88
N GLU A 166 5.10 12.45 17.75
CA GLU A 166 4.08 12.21 16.72
C GLU A 166 4.71 12.13 15.31
N ALA A 167 5.75 12.93 15.05
CA ALA A 167 6.48 12.90 13.78
C ALA A 167 7.23 11.57 13.57
N GLU A 168 7.87 11.05 14.60
CA GLU A 168 8.58 9.76 14.53
C GLU A 168 7.61 8.60 14.35
N ALA A 169 6.49 8.58 15.08
CA ALA A 169 5.48 7.54 14.93
C ALA A 169 4.87 7.53 13.51
N LYS A 170 4.62 8.71 12.93
CA LYS A 170 4.19 8.83 11.52
C LYS A 170 5.25 8.33 10.54
N ALA A 171 6.52 8.64 10.78
CA ALA A 171 7.61 8.17 9.94
C ALA A 171 7.78 6.65 10.00
N VAL A 172 7.73 6.05 11.20
CA VAL A 172 7.79 4.59 11.40
C VAL A 172 6.61 3.91 10.72
N PHE A 173 5.40 4.42 10.90
CA PHE A 173 4.21 3.88 10.26
C PHE A 173 4.29 3.93 8.73
N THR A 174 4.60 5.10 8.16
CA THR A 174 4.69 5.23 6.70
C THR A 174 5.79 4.35 6.13
N ARG A 175 6.92 4.21 6.83
CA ARG A 175 7.97 3.24 6.49
C ARG A 175 7.45 1.81 6.52
N ALA A 176 6.77 1.39 7.58
CA ALA A 176 6.22 0.05 7.72
C ALA A 176 5.19 -0.28 6.62
N ILE A 177 4.32 0.68 6.26
CA ILE A 177 3.37 0.55 5.15
C ILE A 177 4.10 0.31 3.83
N ARG A 178 5.13 1.13 3.54
CA ARG A 178 5.94 1.00 2.31
C ARG A 178 6.67 -0.35 2.24
N GLU A 179 7.31 -0.77 3.33
CA GLU A 179 8.04 -2.05 3.40
C GLU A 179 7.10 -3.26 3.26
N ARG A 180 5.93 -3.22 3.92
CA ARG A 180 4.90 -4.26 3.77
C ARG A 180 4.31 -4.28 2.37
N PHE A 181 4.11 -3.11 1.75
CA PHE A 181 3.67 -3.03 0.36
C PHE A 181 4.68 -3.74 -0.55
N ILE A 182 5.96 -3.36 -0.52
CA ILE A 182 7.02 -3.98 -1.33
C ILE A 182 7.05 -5.51 -1.13
N SER A 183 6.95 -5.96 0.11
CA SER A 183 6.99 -7.38 0.48
C SER A 183 5.71 -8.16 0.14
N GLY A 184 4.65 -7.52 -0.33
CA GLY A 184 3.38 -8.18 -0.62
C GLY A 184 2.58 -8.57 0.63
N LEU A 185 2.86 -7.90 1.76
CA LEU A 185 2.28 -8.18 3.08
C LEU A 185 1.26 -7.11 3.53
N LEU A 186 0.93 -6.15 2.65
CA LEU A 186 -0.06 -5.12 2.95
C LEU A 186 -1.44 -5.59 2.46
N GLU A 187 -2.24 -6.10 3.39
CA GLU A 187 -3.55 -6.66 3.10
C GLU A 187 -4.52 -5.63 2.52
N GLY A 188 -5.30 -6.01 1.50
CA GLY A 188 -6.27 -5.12 0.85
C GLY A 188 -5.65 -4.03 -0.04
N ALA A 189 -4.32 -3.94 -0.13
CA ALA A 189 -3.66 -3.02 -1.05
C ALA A 189 -3.83 -3.46 -2.51
N ASN A 190 -3.85 -2.48 -3.42
CA ASN A 190 -3.84 -2.76 -4.85
C ASN A 190 -2.41 -3.05 -5.34
N TYR A 191 -2.21 -4.24 -5.91
CA TYR A 191 -0.94 -4.74 -6.46
C TYR A 191 -0.93 -4.82 -7.99
N ASP A 192 -1.75 -4.02 -8.68
CA ASP A 192 -1.74 -3.92 -10.15
C ASP A 192 -0.38 -3.48 -10.72
N VAL A 193 0.40 -2.75 -9.92
CA VAL A 193 1.79 -2.35 -10.22
C VAL A 193 2.69 -3.55 -10.53
N ASP A 194 2.37 -4.74 -10.02
CA ASP A 194 3.16 -5.95 -10.27
C ASP A 194 3.26 -6.30 -11.76
N TRP A 195 2.29 -5.86 -12.55
CA TRP A 195 2.13 -6.18 -13.96
C TRP A 195 2.39 -5.00 -14.89
N ASP A 196 2.68 -3.82 -14.34
CA ASP A 196 2.89 -2.57 -15.07
C ASP A 196 4.37 -2.43 -15.44
N ASP A 197 4.66 -2.56 -16.74
CA ASP A 197 6.00 -2.55 -17.32
C ASP A 197 6.63 -1.16 -17.37
N LYS A 198 5.85 -0.07 -17.19
CA LYS A 198 6.41 1.28 -17.10
C LYS A 198 7.40 1.46 -15.93
N TRP A 199 7.32 0.58 -14.93
CA TRP A 199 8.26 0.58 -13.81
C TRP A 199 9.53 -0.24 -14.09
N ASP A 200 9.60 -0.94 -15.22
CA ASP A 200 10.82 -1.59 -15.68
C ASP A 200 11.74 -0.62 -16.41
N GLU A 201 11.22 0.51 -16.92
CA GLU A 201 12.03 1.46 -17.70
C GLU A 201 13.24 1.97 -16.91
N ASP A 202 14.36 1.98 -17.64
CA ASP A 202 15.73 2.08 -17.17
C ASP A 202 16.10 3.52 -16.74
N GLU A 203 15.83 3.89 -15.49
CA GLU A 203 16.66 4.94 -14.86
C GLU A 203 18.12 4.47 -14.73
N ASP A 204 18.36 3.15 -14.70
CA ASP A 204 19.69 2.57 -14.58
C ASP A 204 20.50 2.69 -15.88
N ARG A 205 19.89 2.68 -17.08
CA ARG A 205 20.62 2.82 -18.36
C ARG A 205 21.10 4.25 -18.57
N GLU A 206 20.27 5.26 -18.26
CA GLU A 206 20.70 6.66 -18.31
C GLU A 206 21.73 6.99 -17.20
N ALA A 207 21.61 6.37 -16.02
CA ALA A 207 22.59 6.52 -14.95
C ALA A 207 23.92 5.80 -15.25
N GLU A 208 23.87 4.62 -15.87
CA GLU A 208 25.04 3.89 -16.37
C GLU A 208 25.72 4.65 -17.52
N GLU A 209 24.97 5.15 -18.52
CA GLU A 209 25.50 5.96 -19.62
C GLU A 209 26.19 7.25 -19.13
N ARG A 210 25.60 7.93 -18.14
CA ARG A 210 26.23 9.11 -17.51
C ARG A 210 27.53 8.77 -16.78
N TRP A 211 27.66 7.56 -16.24
CA TRP A 211 28.86 7.10 -15.55
C TRP A 211 30.01 6.78 -16.52
N PHE A 212 29.71 6.41 -17.77
CA PHE A 212 30.71 6.20 -18.81
C PHE A 212 31.09 7.51 -19.54
N ASP A 213 30.19 8.49 -19.62
CA ASP A 213 30.47 9.79 -20.25
C ASP A 213 31.38 10.71 -19.40
N GLU A 214 31.41 10.55 -18.07
CA GLU A 214 32.27 11.36 -17.18
C GLU A 214 33.76 10.96 -17.24
N ASP A 215 34.10 9.74 -17.69
CA ASP A 215 35.50 9.26 -17.79
C ASP A 215 36.19 9.65 -19.11
N ASP A 216 35.45 10.11 -20.13
CA ASP A 216 35.99 10.47 -21.46
C ASP A 216 36.37 11.96 -21.61
N GLU A 217 36.07 12.82 -20.62
CA GLU A 217 36.46 14.25 -20.64
C GLU A 217 37.88 14.55 -20.08
N ASP A 218 38.58 13.54 -19.54
CA ASP A 218 39.92 13.69 -18.92
C ASP A 218 41.08 13.02 -19.70
N ALA A 219 40.90 12.73 -21.01
CA ALA A 219 41.93 12.12 -21.87
C ALA A 219 42.55 13.08 -22.93
#